data_AF-A0A6M0AI36-F1
#
_entry.id   AF-A0A6M0AI36-F1
#
_cell.length_a   1.000
_cell.length_b   1.000
_cell.length_c   1.000
_cell.angle_alpha   90.00
_cell.angle_beta   90.00
_cell.angle_gamma   90.00
#
_symmetry.space_group_name_H-M   'P 1'
#
loop_
_entity.id
_entity.type
_entity.pdbx_description
1 polymer ?
#
loop_
_entity_poly.entity_id
_entity_poly.type
_entity_poly.pdbx_seq_one_letter_code
_entity_poly.pdbx_strand_id
1 'polypeptide(L)' 'MSYAERLHPWVVVRLLPKMQRVIVARFRKRSDAEGHMQALKRLMPDAQFVIIFDIGEPITEEDS' A
#
# COMPACT_ATOMS: atom_id res chain seq x y z
N MET A 1 12.91 5.59 -0.05
CA MET A 1 12.10 5.33 -1.26
C MET A 1 12.81 5.88 -2.49
N SER A 2 12.71 5.17 -3.61
CA SER A 2 13.11 5.66 -4.92
C SER A 2 12.12 6.71 -5.45
N TYR A 3 12.56 7.51 -6.42
CA TYR A 3 11.69 8.48 -7.11
C TYR A 3 10.47 7.82 -7.77
N ALA A 4 10.67 6.64 -8.38
CA ALA A 4 9.59 5.87 -9.00
C ALA A 4 8.52 5.45 -7.98
N GLU A 5 8.90 5.07 -6.76
CA GLU A 5 7.94 4.72 -5.70
C GLU A 5 7.08 5.92 -5.29
N ARG A 6 7.66 7.12 -5.22
CA ARG A 6 6.91 8.36 -4.91
C ARG A 6 5.83 8.70 -5.95
N LEU A 7 6.05 8.31 -7.21
CA LEU A 7 5.06 8.49 -8.28
C LEU A 7 3.88 7.50 -8.19
N HIS A 8 3.98 6.48 -7.32
CA HIS A 8 2.98 5.44 -7.13
C HIS A 8 2.57 5.33 -5.65
N PRO A 9 1.94 6.38 -5.10
CA PRO A 9 1.73 6.48 -3.66
C PRO A 9 0.62 5.58 -3.11
N TRP A 10 -0.23 5.01 -3.97
CA TRP A 10 -1.30 4.14 -3.53
C TRP A 10 -0.80 2.70 -3.44
N VAL A 11 -0.68 2.18 -2.23
CA VAL A 11 -0.03 0.89 -1.97
C VAL A 11 -1.06 -0.12 -1.49
N VAL A 12 -1.15 -1.26 -2.17
CA VAL A 12 -1.91 -2.41 -1.68
C VAL A 12 -1.00 -3.24 -0.80
N VAL A 13 -1.43 -3.46 0.45
CA VAL A 13 -0.68 -4.19 1.46
C VAL A 13 -1.49 -5.41 1.90
N ARG A 14 -0.83 -6.57 1.98
CA ARG A 14 -1.37 -7.76 2.62
C ARG A 14 -0.98 -7.77 4.09
N LEU A 15 -1.97 -7.94 4.96
CA LEU A 15 -1.76 -8.14 6.39
C LEU A 15 -1.55 -9.62 6.68
N LEU A 16 -0.59 -9.91 7.55
CA LEU A 16 -0.21 -11.25 7.97
C LEU A 16 -0.34 -11.36 9.50
N PRO A 17 -0.37 -12.59 10.04
CA PRO A 17 -0.34 -12.80 11.49
C PRO A 17 0.83 -12.09 12.16
N LYS A 18 0.71 -11.86 13.47
CA LYS A 18 1.76 -11.21 14.29
C LYS A 18 2.10 -9.79 13.79
N MET A 19 1.09 -9.07 13.30
CA MET A 19 1.22 -7.68 12.84
C MET A 19 2.23 -7.48 11.71
N GLN A 20 2.52 -8.55 10.96
CA GLN A 20 3.40 -8.48 9.80
C GLN A 20 2.63 -7.95 8.58
N ARG A 21 3.36 -7.32 7.65
CA ARG A 21 2.78 -6.73 6.44
C ARG A 21 3.70 -6.90 5.25
N VAL A 22 3.11 -7.09 4.07
CA VAL A 22 3.85 -7.20 2.80
C VAL A 22 3.24 -6.27 1.77
N ILE A 23 4.07 -5.47 1.12
CA ILE A 23 3.66 -4.64 -0.03
C ILE A 23 3.42 -5.58 -1.21
N VAL A 24 2.20 -5.57 -1.75
CA VAL A 24 1.82 -6.38 -2.90
C VAL A 24 2.08 -5.63 -4.20
N ALA A 25 1.66 -4.36 -4.24
CA ALA A 25 1.81 -3.51 -5.42
C ALA A 25 1.65 -2.03 -5.06
N ARG A 26 2.24 -1.17 -5.90
CA ARG A 26 2.11 0.29 -5.85
C ARG A 26 1.42 0.80 -7.12
N PHE A 27 0.56 1.80 -6.96
CA PHE A 27 -0.26 2.37 -8.04
C PHE A 27 -0.21 3.89 -8.02
N ARG A 28 -0.30 4.48 -9.21
CA ARG A 28 -0.38 5.94 -9.37
C ARG A 28 -1.76 6.48 -8.97
N LYS A 29 -2.82 5.72 -9.24
CA LYS A 29 -4.22 6.09 -8.94
C LYS A 29 -4.82 5.16 -7.90
N ARG A 30 -5.64 5.72 -7.01
CA ARG A 30 -6.39 4.95 -5.99
C ARG A 30 -7.34 3.93 -6.61
N SER A 31 -8.05 4.31 -7.68
CA SER A 31 -9.00 3.43 -8.38
C SER A 31 -8.36 2.14 -8.86
N ASP A 32 -7.11 2.22 -9.34
CA ASP A 32 -6.39 1.06 -9.85
C ASP A 32 -6.00 0.12 -8.71
N ALA A 33 -5.58 0.68 -7.57
CA ALA A 33 -5.33 -0.07 -6.34
C ALA A 33 -6.60 -0.75 -5.81
N GLU A 34 -7.75 -0.08 -5.86
CA GLU A 34 -9.05 -0.62 -5.44
C GLU A 34 -9.49 -1.79 -6.33
N GLY A 35 -9.41 -1.62 -7.66
CA GLY A 35 -9.69 -2.69 -8.62
C GLY A 35 -8.80 -3.90 -8.41
N HIS A 36 -7.50 -3.68 -8.19
CA HIS A 36 -6.55 -4.74 -7.89
C HIS A 36 -6.87 -5.44 -6.57
N MET A 37 -7.16 -4.69 -5.50
CA MET A 37 -7.55 -5.25 -4.20
C MET A 37 -8.84 -6.09 -4.31
N GLN A 38 -9.82 -5.65 -5.10
CA GLN A 38 -11.06 -6.43 -5.31
C GLN A 38 -10.78 -7.78 -5.97
N ALA A 39 -9.88 -7.82 -6.97
CA ALA A 39 -9.46 -9.08 -7.58
C ALA A 39 -8.75 -9.98 -6.57
N LEU A 40 -7.83 -9.44 -5.76
CA LEU A 40 -7.13 -10.19 -4.71
C LEU A 40 -8.08 -10.76 -3.66
N LYS A 41 -9.09 -10.00 -3.22
CA LYS A 41 -10.12 -10.47 -2.28
C LYS A 41 -10.95 -11.63 -2.84
N ARG A 42 -11.18 -11.67 -4.16
CA ARG A 42 -11.88 -12.81 -4.80
C ARG A 42 -11.00 -14.05 -4.90
N LEU A 43 -9.70 -13.87 -5.13
CA LEU A 43 -8.74 -14.97 -5.24
C LEU A 43 -8.33 -15.54 -3.88
N MET A 44 -8.30 -14.69 -2.84
CA MET A 44 -7.82 -15.02 -1.50
C MET A 44 -8.78 -14.44 -0.45
N PRO A 45 -9.99 -15.00 -0.30
CA PRO A 45 -11.02 -14.44 0.57
C PRO A 45 -10.62 -14.36 2.05
N ASP A 46 -9.77 -15.28 2.51
CA ASP A 46 -9.29 -15.31 3.90
C ASP A 46 -8.13 -14.33 4.15
N ALA A 47 -7.54 -13.76 3.10
CA ALA A 47 -6.44 -12.82 3.24
C ALA A 47 -6.97 -11.39 3.46
N GLN A 48 -6.35 -10.68 4.39
CA GLN A 48 -6.67 -9.29 4.67
C GLN A 48 -5.79 -8.37 3.84
N PHE A 49 -6.43 -7.44 3.14
CA PHE A 49 -5.77 -6.44 2.32
C PHE A 49 -6.26 -5.04 2.70
N VAL A 50 -5.32 -4.09 2.70
CA VAL A 50 -5.59 -2.67 2.91
C VAL A 50 -4.90 -1.83 1.84
N ILE A 51 -5.46 -0.65 1.58
CA ILE A 51 -4.84 0.36 0.73
C ILE A 51 -4.35 1.48 1.63
N ILE A 52 -3.09 1.87 1.47
CA ILE A 52 -2.50 3.01 2.17
C ILE A 52 -1.99 4.04 1.14
N PHE A 53 -1.93 5.30 1.56
CA PHE A 53 -1.25 6.35 0.83
C PHE A 53 0.13 6.54 1.45
N ASP A 54 1.18 6.28 0.68
CA ASP A 54 2.56 6.22 1.16
C ASP A 54 3.50 6.92 0.16
N ILE A 55 3.80 8.18 0.45
CA ILE A 55 4.71 9.05 -0.32
C ILE A 55 6.14 9.04 0.22
N GLY A 56 6.41 8.26 1.29
CA GLY A 56 7.73 8.15 1.88
C GLY A 56 8.31 9.47 2.35
N GLU A 57 7.47 10.37 2.88
CA GLU A 57 7.98 11.54 3.58
C GLU A 57 8.78 11.09 4.80
N PRO A 58 10.04 11.54 4.96
CA PRO A 58 10.61 11.59 6.29
C PRO A 58 9.71 12.53 7.08
N ILE A 59 9.25 12.10 8.25
CA ILE A 59 8.76 13.03 9.26
C ILE A 59 9.98 13.91 9.56
N THR A 60 10.09 15.06 8.91
CA THR A 60 10.97 16.11 9.42
C THR A 60 10.34 16.51 10.74
N GLU A 61 10.96 16.08 11.83
CA GLU A 61 10.77 16.69 13.13
C GLU A 61 11.07 18.19 12.93
N GLU A 62 10.04 19.00 12.71
CA GLU A 62 10.11 20.44 12.97
C GLU A 62 10.14 20.60 14.49
N ASP A 63 11.28 20.25 15.09
CA ASP A 63 11.66 20.74 16.41
C ASP A 63 12.56 21.97 16.19
N SER A 64 11.95 23.15 16.31
CA SER A 64 12.62 24.42 16.60
C SER A 64 11.71 25.29 17.46
#